data_AF-A0A820GXX8-F1
#
_entry.id   AF-A0A820GXX8-F1
#
_cell.length_a   1.000
_cell.length_b   1.000
_cell.length_c   1.000
_cell.angle_alpha   90.00
_cell.angle_beta   90.00
_cell.angle_gamma   90.00
#
_symmetry.space_group_name_H-M   'P 1'
#
loop_
_entity.id
_entity.type
_entity.pdbx_description
1 polymer ?
#
loop_
_entity_poly.entity_id
_entity_poly.type
_entity_poly.pdbx_seq_one_letter_code
_entity_poly.pdbx_strand_id
1 'polypeptide(L)'
;MHNEVQQKVYEELQQAPNVCLTTDIWTSQANQAHMTITAHFIDLKNNKIKNVALVRRELVGNHTIECVVEQLENTCSTWSI
;
A
#
# COMPACT_ATOMS: atom_id res chain seq x y z
N MET A 1 -19.37 3.85 1.68
CA MET A 1 -18.72 2.53 1.54
C MET A 1 -17.22 2.59 1.25
N HIS A 2 -16.71 3.10 0.11
CA HIS A 2 -15.25 3.16 -0.15
C HIS A 2 -14.50 4.04 0.87
N ASN A 3 -15.00 5.26 1.12
CA ASN A 3 -14.38 6.20 2.06
C ASN A 3 -14.42 5.71 3.51
N GLU A 4 -15.44 4.95 3.90
CA GLU A 4 -15.57 4.41 5.27
C GLU A 4 -14.53 3.31 5.53
N VAL A 5 -14.30 2.44 4.55
CA VAL A 5 -13.26 1.40 4.65
C VAL A 5 -11.87 2.05 4.67
N GLN A 6 -11.63 3.04 3.82
CA GLN A 6 -10.37 3.78 3.80
C GLN A 6 -10.10 4.48 5.13
N GLN A 7 -11.09 5.18 5.69
CA GLN A 7 -11.00 5.83 6.99
C GLN A 7 -10.69 4.83 8.11
N LYS A 8 -11.36 3.67 8.12
CA LYS A 8 -11.09 2.62 9.11
C LYS A 8 -9.67 2.08 9.02
N VAL A 9 -9.19 1.80 7.80
CA VAL A 9 -7.80 1.33 7.59
C VAL A 9 -6.81 2.39 8.05
N TYR A 10 -7.08 3.66 7.76
CA TYR A 10 -6.25 4.77 8.22
C TYR A 10 -6.16 4.78 9.75
N GLU A 11 -7.29 4.74 10.46
CA GLU A 11 -7.31 4.72 11.93
C GLU A 11 -6.58 3.51 12.53
N GLU A 12 -6.66 2.34 11.90
CA GLU A 12 -5.94 1.14 12.33
C GLU A 12 -4.42 1.26 12.12
N LEU A 13 -3.99 1.84 10.99
CA LEU A 13 -2.57 2.10 10.72
C LEU A 13 -1.98 3.10 11.71
N GLN A 14 -2.73 4.15 12.07
CA GLN A 14 -2.28 5.14 13.06
C GLN A 14 -2.13 4.57 14.48
N GLN A 15 -2.75 3.41 14.75
CA GLN A 15 -2.62 2.70 16.04
C GLN A 15 -1.55 1.61 16.00
N ALA A 16 -1.06 1.25 14.81
CA ALA A 16 -0.04 0.24 14.66
C ALA A 16 1.32 0.81 15.12
N PRO A 17 2.05 0.12 16.01
CA PRO A 17 3.34 0.59 16.49
C PRO A 17 4.42 0.51 15.41
N ASN A 18 4.27 -0.41 14.46
CA ASN A 18 5.15 -0.59 13.32
C ASN A 18 4.31 -1.03 12.12
N VAL A 19 4.65 -0.51 10.94
CA VAL A 19 4.05 -0.90 9.66
C VAL A 19 5.18 -1.34 8.73
N CYS A 20 5.03 -2.51 8.14
CA CYS A 20 5.91 -3.00 7.08
C CYS A 20 5.20 -2.89 5.75
N LEU A 21 5.88 -2.39 4.72
CA LEU A 21 5.35 -2.32 3.37
C LEU A 21 6.01 -3.37 2.49
N THR A 22 5.20 -4.08 1.72
CA THR A 22 5.68 -4.87 0.58
C THR A 22 5.11 -4.27 -0.69
N THR A 23 5.87 -4.37 -1.77
CA THR A 23 5.37 -4.06 -3.10
C THR A 23 5.56 -5.25 -4.02
N ASP A 24 4.52 -5.54 -4.80
CA ASP A 24 4.56 -6.51 -5.87
C ASP A 24 4.42 -5.77 -7.20
N ILE A 25 5.35 -6.01 -8.12
CA ILE A 25 5.41 -5.37 -9.44
C ILE A 25 5.44 -6.48 -10.48
N TRP A 26 4.49 -6.44 -11.41
CA TRP A 26 4.38 -7.44 -12.47
C TRP A 26 3.91 -6.81 -13.77
N THR A 27 4.22 -7.47 -14.89
CA THR A 27 3.74 -7.10 -16.22
C THR A 27 2.59 -8.03 -16.60
N SER A 28 1.45 -7.46 -17.00
CA SER A 28 0.29 -8.20 -17.48
C SER A 28 0.55 -8.81 -18.87
N GLN A 29 -0.30 -9.74 -19.28
CA GLN A 29 -0.26 -10.29 -20.64
C GLN A 29 -0.52 -9.23 -21.72
N ALA A 30 -1.13 -8.10 -21.36
CA ALA A 30 -1.32 -6.96 -22.24
C ALA A 30 -0.10 -6.01 -22.28
N ASN A 31 1.06 -6.43 -21.76
CA ASN A 31 2.28 -5.63 -21.62
C ASN A 31 2.12 -4.36 -20.77
N GLN A 32 1.18 -4.36 -19.82
CA GLN A 32 1.00 -3.27 -18.88
C GLN A 32 1.66 -3.62 -17.54
N ALA A 33 2.52 -2.76 -17.01
CA ALA A 33 3.06 -2.99 -15.69
C ALA A 33 2.11 -2.50 -14.61
N HIS A 34 2.03 -3.26 -13.53
CA HIS A 34 1.23 -2.94 -12.37
C HIS A 34 2.10 -2.97 -11.12
N MET A 35 1.68 -2.20 -10.13
CA MET A 35 2.26 -2.16 -8.80
C MET A 35 1.13 -2.26 -7.77
N THR A 36 1.33 -3.14 -6.80
CA THR A 36 0.54 -3.18 -5.57
C THR A 36 1.44 -2.85 -4.40
N ILE A 37 0.95 -2.06 -3.45
CA ILE A 37 1.60 -1.83 -2.15
C ILE A 37 0.69 -2.37 -1.06
N THR A 38 1.22 -3.26 -0.23
CA THR A 38 0.50 -3.89 0.89
C THR A 38 1.16 -3.50 2.19
N ALA A 39 0.36 -3.01 3.14
CA ALA A 39 0.79 -2.78 4.51
C ALA A 39 0.54 -4.01 5.37
N HIS A 40 1.52 -4.32 6.21
CA HIS A 40 1.51 -5.43 7.15
C HIS A 40 1.74 -4.87 8.55
N PHE A 41 0.80 -5.10 9.46
CA PHE A 41 0.89 -4.58 10.83
C PHE A 41 0.14 -5.48 11.81
N ILE A 42 0.40 -5.28 13.10
CA ILE A 42 -0.32 -5.96 14.18
C ILE A 42 -1.50 -5.08 14.59
N ASP A 43 -2.72 -5.59 14.41
CA ASP A 43 -3.93 -4.98 14.96
C ASP A 43 -3.95 -5.23 16.47
N LEU A 44 -3.66 -4.19 17.24
CA LEU A 44 -3.60 -4.25 18.70
C LEU A 44 -4.95 -4.54 19.36
N LYS A 45 -6.08 -4.19 18.72
CA LYS A 45 -7.40 -4.45 19.30
C LYS A 45 -7.74 -5.94 19.29
N ASN A 46 -7.37 -6.61 18.20
CA ASN A 46 -7.69 -8.02 17.99
C ASN A 46 -6.51 -8.96 18.22
N ASN A 47 -5.32 -8.42 18.49
CA ASN A 47 -4.04 -9.12 18.63
C ASN A 47 -3.76 -10.09 17.47
N LYS A 48 -3.93 -9.58 16.24
CA LYS A 48 -3.75 -10.36 15.00
C LYS A 48 -2.91 -9.60 13.99
N ILE A 49 -2.19 -10.32 13.14
CA ILE A 49 -1.54 -9.75 11.97
C ILE A 49 -2.63 -9.39 10.95
N LYS A 50 -2.54 -8.17 10.43
CA LYS A 50 -3.41 -7.65 9.38
C LYS A 50 -2.58 -7.23 8.19
N ASN A 51 -3.10 -7.55 7.00
CA ASN A 51 -2.48 -7.20 5.72
C ASN A 51 -3.53 -6.44 4.89
N VAL A 52 -3.19 -5.25 4.40
CA VAL A 52 -4.12 -4.41 3.65
C VAL A 52 -3.45 -3.87 2.40
N ALA A 53 -4.07 -4.11 1.24
CA ALA A 53 -3.65 -3.49 -0.01
C ALA A 53 -4.01 -2.01 0.02
N LEU A 54 -2.99 -1.14 0.06
CA LEU A 54 -3.14 0.31 0.14
C LEU A 54 -3.28 0.94 -1.24
N VAL A 55 -2.52 0.43 -2.20
CA VAL A 55 -2.44 0.97 -3.54
C VAL A 55 -2.41 -0.18 -4.53
N ARG A 56 -3.18 -0.02 -5.62
CA ARG A 56 -3.05 -0.79 -6.85
C ARG A 56 -3.06 0.21 -7.99
N ARG A 57 -1.98 0.27 -8.76
CA ARG A 57 -1.91 1.14 -9.95
C ARG A 57 -1.23 0.44 -11.12
N GLU A 58 -1.53 0.93 -12.30
CA GLU A 58 -0.72 0.71 -13.49
C GLU A 58 0.48 1.67 -13.43
N LEU A 59 1.68 1.15 -13.65
CA LEU A 59 2.89 1.95 -13.78
C LEU A 59 2.99 2.37 -15.25
N VAL A 60 2.57 3.60 -15.55
CA VAL A 60 2.61 4.16 -16.90
C VAL A 60 3.96 4.84 -17.13
N GLY A 61 4.72 4.39 -18.12
CA GLY A 61 6.03 4.95 -18.47
C GLY A 61 7.20 3.99 -18.20
N ASN A 62 8.41 4.55 -18.01
CA ASN A 62 9.59 3.74 -17.76
C ASN A 62 9.51 3.18 -16.32
N HIS A 63 9.49 1.85 -16.17
CA HIS A 63 9.52 1.09 -14.91
C HIS A 63 10.85 1.26 -14.18
N THR A 64 11.13 2.50 -13.86
CA THR A 64 12.35 3.01 -13.27
C THR A 64 12.22 2.92 -11.76
N ILE A 65 13.34 2.74 -11.08
CA ILE A 65 13.36 2.65 -9.63
C ILE A 65 12.81 3.94 -9.00
N GLU A 66 12.99 5.07 -9.67
CA GLU A 66 12.47 6.39 -9.31
C GLU A 66 10.95 6.40 -9.23
N CYS A 67 10.25 5.80 -10.21
CA CYS A 67 8.79 5.71 -10.19
C CYS A 67 8.29 4.86 -9.02
N VAL A 68 8.97 3.75 -8.72
CA VAL A 68 8.65 2.87 -7.59
C VAL A 68 8.84 3.61 -6.26
N VAL A 69 9.95 4.32 -6.10
CA VAL A 69 10.23 5.13 -4.91
C VAL A 69 9.19 6.22 -4.73
N GLU A 70 8.86 6.97 -5.80
CA GLU A 70 7.81 8.00 -5.76
C GLU A 70 6.45 7.41 -5.34
N GLN A 71 6.08 6.23 -5.83
CA GLN A 71 4.83 5.59 -5.41
C GLN A 71 4.84 5.15 -3.94
N LEU A 72 5.99 4.66 -3.44
CA LEU A 72 6.16 4.32 -2.03
C LEU A 72 6.06 5.57 -1.15
N GLU A 73 6.76 6.65 -1.49
CA GLU A 73 6.73 7.93 -0.76
C GLU A 73 5.33 8.53 -0.74
N ASN A 74 4.65 8.56 -1.89
CA ASN A 74 3.26 9.02 -1.97
C ASN A 74 2.32 8.16 -1.12
N THR A 75 2.56 6.85 -1.05
CA THR A 75 1.78 5.94 -0.19
C THR A 75 2.03 6.26 1.28
N CYS A 76 3.28 6.37 1.70
CA CYS A 76 3.64 6.76 3.06
C CYS A 76 2.99 8.10 3.45
N SER A 77 3.09 9.12 2.58
CA SER A 77 2.46 10.42 2.83
C SER A 77 0.93 10.36 2.89
N THR A 78 0.28 9.59 2.02
CA THR A 78 -1.19 9.48 1.97
C THR A 78 -1.74 8.78 3.22
N TRP A 79 -1.04 7.75 3.69
CA TRP A 79 -1.47 6.94 4.83
C TRP A 79 -0.85 7.38 6.16
N SER A 80 0.02 8.40 6.14
CA SER A 80 0.74 8.93 7.30
C SER A 80 1.49 7.84 8.07
N ILE A 81 2.30 7.06 7.35
CA ILE A 81 3.14 5.96 7.87
C ILE A 81 4.61 6.17 7.52
#